data_AF-X1HWL3-F1
#
_entry.id   AF-X1HWL3-F1
#
_cell.length_a   1.000
_cell.length_b   1.000
_cell.length_c   1.000
_cell.angle_alpha   90.00
_cell.angle_beta   90.00
_cell.angle_gamma   90.00
#
_symmetry.space_group_name_H-M   'P 1'
#
loop_
_entity.id
_entity.type
_entity.pdbx_description
1 polymer ?
#
loop_
_entity_poly.entity_id
_entity_poly.type
_entity_poly.pdbx_seq_one_letter_code
_entity_poly.pdbx_strand_id
1 'polypeptide(L)'
;VGSSGSGIQDLAQTIQMTETGELSPNRAVAGIGGMDAVWDGMEAVRDGTFSGKIVIYPQIANLPLTRLEDLGGILPEVAAKLGPALQWTREAEAALLGHFLVEE
;
A
#
# COMPACT_ATOMS: atom_id res chain seq x y z
N VAL A 1 -22.24 0.32 10.86
CA VAL A 1 -22.95 0.13 9.57
C VAL A 1 -21.91 -0.36 8.58
N GLY A 2 -21.98 -1.61 8.15
CA GLY A 2 -21.19 -2.11 7.01
C GLY A 2 -22.10 -2.11 5.79
N SER A 3 -21.68 -1.51 4.68
CA SER A 3 -22.40 -1.71 3.42
C SER A 3 -22.10 -3.13 2.94
N SER A 4 -23.07 -3.75 2.25
CA SER A 4 -22.96 -5.07 1.63
C SER A 4 -21.99 -5.11 0.43
N GLY A 5 -20.97 -4.26 0.43
CA GLY A 5 -20.10 -3.98 -0.71
C GLY A 5 -20.72 -2.96 -1.67
N SER A 6 -19.88 -2.52 -2.60
CA SER A 6 -20.24 -1.66 -3.73
C SER A 6 -20.78 -2.50 -4.89
N GLY A 7 -21.77 -1.99 -5.62
CA GLY A 7 -22.19 -2.57 -6.89
C GLY A 7 -21.11 -2.42 -7.96
N ILE A 8 -21.22 -3.14 -9.08
CA ILE A 8 -20.26 -3.03 -10.19
C ILE A 8 -20.19 -1.59 -10.71
N GLN A 9 -21.32 -0.91 -10.79
CA GLN A 9 -21.38 0.50 -11.23
C GLN A 9 -20.61 1.42 -10.27
N ASP A 10 -20.73 1.20 -8.96
CA ASP A 10 -20.02 2.00 -7.94
C ASP A 10 -18.49 1.78 -8.04
N LEU A 11 -18.06 0.55 -8.30
CA LEU A 11 -16.65 0.22 -8.53
C LEU A 11 -16.13 0.89 -9.81
N ALA A 12 -16.89 0.84 -10.91
CA ALA A 12 -16.53 1.50 -12.15
C ALA A 12 -16.42 3.02 -11.99
N GLN A 13 -17.33 3.64 -11.24
CA GLN A 13 -17.26 5.05 -10.91
C GLN A 13 -16.02 5.39 -10.07
N THR A 14 -15.68 4.54 -9.10
CA THR A 14 -14.47 4.73 -8.28
C THR A 14 -13.19 4.66 -9.12
N ILE A 15 -13.14 3.76 -10.10
CA ILE A 15 -12.03 3.68 -11.06
C ILE A 15 -11.97 4.97 -11.88
N GLN A 16 -13.09 5.40 -12.47
CA GLN A 16 -13.15 6.64 -13.25
C GLN A 16 -12.66 7.85 -12.44
N MET A 17 -13.14 8.03 -11.21
CA MET A 17 -12.70 9.13 -10.33
C MET A 17 -11.21 9.05 -10.00
N THR A 18 -10.67 7.84 -9.89
CA THR A 18 -9.23 7.64 -9.67
C THR A 18 -8.42 8.03 -10.91
N GLU A 19 -8.89 7.66 -12.10
CA GLU A 19 -8.24 7.97 -13.37
C GLU A 19 -8.30 9.46 -13.71
N THR A 20 -9.39 10.17 -13.37
CA THR A 20 -9.52 11.63 -13.56
C THR A 20 -8.83 12.45 -12.46
N GLY A 21 -8.30 11.80 -11.43
CA GLY A 21 -7.63 12.45 -10.30
C GLY A 21 -8.58 13.10 -9.28
N GLU A 22 -9.89 12.93 -9.44
CA GLU A 22 -10.91 13.32 -8.45
C GLU A 22 -10.76 12.53 -7.15
N LEU A 23 -10.25 11.30 -7.22
CA LEU A 23 -9.90 10.46 -6.08
C LEU A 23 -8.42 10.07 -6.15
N SER A 24 -7.71 10.18 -5.03
CA SER A 24 -6.30 9.77 -4.92
C SER A 24 -6.15 8.67 -3.86
N PRO A 25 -6.44 7.39 -4.21
CA PRO A 25 -6.44 6.29 -3.24
C PRO A 25 -5.06 6.03 -2.64
N ASN A 26 -3.99 6.38 -3.35
CA ASN A 26 -2.61 6.25 -2.89
C ASN A 26 -2.32 7.06 -1.62
N ARG A 27 -3.09 8.14 -1.37
CA ARG A 27 -2.98 8.92 -0.12
C ARG A 27 -3.47 8.16 1.11
N ALA A 28 -4.24 7.09 0.92
CA ALA A 28 -4.74 6.27 2.01
C ALA A 28 -3.76 5.16 2.40
N VAL A 29 -2.69 4.91 1.65
CA VAL A 29 -1.70 3.88 2.00
C VAL A 29 -0.91 4.35 3.23
N ALA A 30 -0.97 3.58 4.30
CA ALA A 30 -0.28 3.84 5.57
C ALA A 30 0.86 2.84 5.82
N GLY A 31 0.80 1.66 5.21
CA GLY A 31 1.84 0.65 5.32
C GLY A 31 1.86 -0.33 4.17
N ILE A 32 2.97 -1.04 4.06
CA ILE A 32 3.21 -2.11 3.08
C ILE A 32 3.74 -3.35 3.78
N GLY A 33 3.52 -4.52 3.18
CA GLY A 33 4.05 -5.79 3.68
C GLY A 33 4.14 -6.84 2.59
N GLY A 34 4.94 -7.87 2.83
CA GLY A 34 5.00 -9.08 2.03
C GLY A 34 3.96 -10.11 2.47
N MET A 35 4.00 -11.29 1.86
CA MET A 35 3.08 -12.39 2.16
C MET A 35 3.18 -12.85 3.62
N ASP A 36 4.37 -12.86 4.20
CA ASP A 36 4.57 -13.27 5.60
C ASP A 36 3.98 -12.26 6.60
N ALA A 37 3.74 -11.02 6.17
CA ALA A 37 3.17 -9.94 6.98
C ALA A 37 1.62 -9.94 7.01
N VAL A 38 0.95 -10.88 6.34
CA VAL A 38 -0.52 -10.91 6.26
C VAL A 38 -1.16 -11.02 7.65
N TRP A 39 -0.62 -11.89 8.52
CA TRP A 39 -1.17 -12.07 9.87
C TRP A 39 -1.06 -10.78 10.69
N ASP A 40 0.13 -10.19 10.73
CA ASP A 40 0.37 -8.90 11.40
C ASP A 40 -0.53 -7.80 10.83
N GLY A 41 -0.76 -7.80 9.51
CA GLY A 41 -1.67 -6.88 8.85
C GLY A 41 -3.12 -7.04 9.29
N MET A 42 -3.59 -8.29 9.47
CA MET A 42 -4.93 -8.57 10.00
C MET A 42 -5.06 -8.12 11.46
N GLU A 43 -4.04 -8.37 12.29
CA GLU A 43 -4.03 -7.90 13.68
C GLU A 43 -4.01 -6.38 13.75
N ALA A 44 -3.23 -5.72 12.89
CA ALA A 44 -3.21 -4.27 12.77
C ALA A 44 -4.58 -3.67 12.40
N VAL A 45 -5.34 -4.33 11.52
CA VAL A 45 -6.71 -3.94 11.19
C VAL A 45 -7.65 -4.15 12.38
N ARG A 46 -7.55 -5.30 13.06
CA ARG A 46 -8.35 -5.61 14.26
C ARG A 46 -8.14 -4.56 15.35
N ASP A 47 -6.88 -4.20 15.58
CA ASP A 47 -6.46 -3.33 16.68
C ASP A 47 -6.44 -1.84 16.26
N GLY A 48 -6.70 -1.54 14.99
CA GLY A 48 -6.79 -0.17 14.47
C GLY A 48 -5.47 0.59 14.51
N THR A 49 -4.33 -0.10 14.40
CA THR A 49 -3.00 0.51 14.62
C THR A 49 -2.53 1.35 13.42
N PHE A 50 -3.06 1.12 12.21
CA PHE A 50 -2.76 1.92 11.03
C PHE A 50 -3.92 2.88 10.69
N SER A 51 -3.61 4.17 10.54
CA SER A 51 -4.55 5.20 10.08
C SER A 51 -4.66 5.22 8.55
N GLY A 52 -5.04 4.08 7.96
CA GLY A 52 -5.17 3.94 6.51
C GLY A 52 -5.22 2.50 6.04
N LYS A 53 -4.77 2.29 4.81
CA LYS A 53 -4.71 0.99 4.13
C LYS A 53 -3.32 0.40 4.26
N ILE A 54 -3.28 -0.92 4.44
CA ILE A 54 -2.07 -1.73 4.34
C ILE A 54 -2.12 -2.43 2.97
N VAL A 55 -1.04 -2.32 2.19
CA VAL A 55 -0.90 -3.04 0.92
C VAL A 55 0.00 -4.25 1.13
N ILE A 56 -0.52 -5.44 0.86
CA ILE A 56 0.27 -6.67 0.85
C ILE A 56 0.69 -6.98 -0.58
N TYR A 57 1.97 -7.28 -0.79
CA TYR A 57 2.56 -7.73 -2.05
C TYR A 57 2.80 -9.25 -1.99
N PRO A 58 1.88 -10.10 -2.51
CA PRO A 58 1.97 -11.55 -2.34
C PRO A 58 3.22 -12.18 -2.96
N GLN A 59 3.79 -11.53 -3.98
CA GLN A 59 5.00 -11.96 -4.67
C GLN A 59 6.30 -11.70 -3.88
N ILE A 60 6.22 -10.96 -2.75
CA ILE A 60 7.35 -10.68 -1.86
C ILE A 60 7.10 -11.42 -0.55
N ALA A 61 7.89 -12.42 -0.20
CA ALA A 61 7.70 -13.14 1.06
C ALA A 61 8.22 -12.33 2.26
N ASN A 62 9.47 -11.87 2.16
CA ASN A 62 10.32 -11.40 3.25
C ASN A 62 10.28 -9.88 3.50
N LEU A 63 9.13 -9.23 3.29
CA LEU A 63 8.91 -7.82 3.64
C LEU A 63 8.04 -7.74 4.91
N PRO A 64 8.58 -7.32 6.07
CA PRO A 64 7.77 -7.17 7.29
C PRO A 64 6.71 -6.08 7.12
N LEU A 65 5.65 -6.14 7.93
CA LEU A 65 4.64 -5.06 7.98
C LEU A 65 5.32 -3.74 8.37
N THR A 66 5.39 -2.81 7.43
CA THR A 66 6.20 -1.59 7.53
C THR A 66 5.33 -0.36 7.29
N ARG A 67 5.38 0.62 8.19
CA ARG A 67 4.74 1.92 7.97
C ARG A 67 5.53 2.73 6.95
N LEU A 68 4.84 3.58 6.18
CA LEU A 68 5.54 4.45 5.22
C LEU A 68 6.52 5.42 5.89
N GLU A 69 6.25 5.82 7.14
CA GLU A 69 7.14 6.66 7.95
C GLU A 69 8.45 5.95 8.38
N ASP A 70 8.41 4.63 8.52
CA ASP A 70 9.57 3.82 8.92
C ASP A 70 10.38 3.31 7.72
N LEU A 71 9.85 3.50 6.50
CA LEU A 71 10.41 2.92 5.28
C LEU A 71 11.85 3.39 5.01
N GLY A 72 12.20 4.62 5.42
CA GLY A 72 13.55 5.15 5.27
C GLY A 72 14.62 4.38 6.04
N GLY A 73 14.26 3.63 7.08
CA GLY A 73 15.18 2.77 7.84
C GLY A 73 15.36 1.37 7.25
N ILE A 74 14.45 0.94 6.37
CA ILE A 74 14.38 -0.45 5.88
C ILE A 74 14.68 -0.51 4.38
N LEU A 75 14.07 0.36 3.59
CA LEU A 75 14.22 0.47 2.13
C LEU A 75 14.42 1.94 1.73
N PRO A 76 15.60 2.54 2.00
CA PRO A 76 15.86 3.95 1.75
C PRO A 76 15.61 4.37 0.28
N GLU A 77 15.93 3.49 -0.67
CA GLU A 77 15.74 3.71 -2.10
C GLU A 77 14.26 3.76 -2.51
N VAL A 78 13.40 3.02 -1.80
CA VAL A 78 11.94 3.07 -1.99
C VAL A 78 11.37 4.32 -1.31
N ALA A 79 11.82 4.61 -0.08
CA ALA A 79 11.40 5.79 0.66
C ALA A 79 11.71 7.09 -0.08
N ALA A 80 12.84 7.17 -0.78
CA ALA A 80 13.23 8.31 -1.60
C ALA A 80 12.29 8.59 -2.79
N LYS A 81 11.42 7.63 -3.15
CA LYS A 81 10.43 7.75 -4.24
C LYS A 81 9.03 8.06 -3.74
N LEU A 82 8.81 8.16 -2.43
CA LEU A 82 7.53 8.59 -1.87
C LEU A 82 7.20 10.02 -2.31
N GLY A 83 5.90 10.26 -2.49
CA GLY A 83 5.37 11.58 -2.81
C GLY A 83 5.31 12.51 -1.60
N PRO A 84 4.79 13.74 -1.79
CA PRO A 84 4.56 14.67 -0.69
C PRO A 84 3.76 14.02 0.44
N ALA A 85 4.11 14.34 1.70
CA ALA A 85 3.48 13.76 2.89
C ALA A 85 3.51 12.22 2.93
N LEU A 86 4.60 11.61 2.46
CA LEU A 86 4.82 10.14 2.45
C LEU A 86 3.79 9.37 1.60
N GLN A 87 3.19 10.00 0.59
CA GLN A 87 2.23 9.34 -0.29
C GLN A 87 2.89 8.19 -1.07
N TRP A 88 2.22 7.03 -1.15
CA TRP A 88 2.67 5.94 -2.01
C TRP A 88 2.59 6.34 -3.50
N THR A 89 3.60 5.97 -4.29
CA THR A 89 3.71 6.36 -5.70
C THR A 89 4.02 5.16 -6.59
N ARG A 90 3.83 5.31 -7.89
CA ARG A 90 4.22 4.29 -8.87
C ARG A 90 5.73 4.10 -8.88
N GLU A 91 6.49 5.16 -8.66
CA GLU A 91 7.95 5.15 -8.59
C GLU A 91 8.44 4.39 -7.35
N ALA A 92 7.77 4.54 -6.20
CA ALA A 92 8.06 3.76 -5.00
C ALA A 92 7.71 2.28 -5.19
N GLU A 93 6.55 1.98 -5.78
CA GLU A 93 6.18 0.59 -6.10
C GLU A 93 7.16 -0.05 -7.07
N ALA A 94 7.56 0.64 -8.14
CA ALA A 94 8.56 0.14 -9.08
C ALA A 94 9.91 -0.11 -8.41
N ALA A 95 10.35 0.78 -7.51
CA ALA A 95 11.58 0.59 -6.73
C ALA A 95 11.47 -0.62 -5.79
N LEU A 96 10.33 -0.80 -5.13
CA LEU A 96 10.06 -1.94 -4.26
C LEU A 96 10.12 -3.26 -5.05
N LEU A 97 9.38 -3.34 -6.15
CA LEU A 97 9.37 -4.55 -6.99
C LEU A 97 10.75 -4.81 -7.60
N GLY A 98 11.47 -3.76 -8.02
CA GLY A 98 12.84 -3.88 -8.49
C GLY A 98 13.82 -4.37 -7.42
N HIS A 99 13.60 -4.04 -6.15
CA HIS A 99 14.43 -4.55 -5.05
C HIS A 99 14.23 -6.06 -4.84
N PHE A 100 12.98 -6.55 -4.90
CA PHE A 100 12.65 -7.93 -4.50
C PHE A 100 12.50 -8.93 -5.64
N LEU A 101 12.19 -8.49 -6.87
CA LEU A 101 11.81 -9.38 -7.98
C LEU A 101 12.78 -9.37 -9.15
N VAL A 102 13.91 -8.66 -9.06
CA VAL A 102 14.93 -8.77 -10.11
C VAL A 102 15.57 -10.16 -9.99
N GLU A 103 15.22 -11.02 -10.95
CA GLU A 103 15.96 -12.25 -11.25
C GLU A 103 17.35 -11.87 -11.79
N GLU A 104 18.41 -12.42 -11.20
CA GLU A 104 19.71 -12.58 -11.88
C GLU A 104 19.67 -13.72 -12.91
#